data_AF-A0A1I2H5G8-F1
#
_entry.id   AF-A0A1I2H5G8-F1
#
_cell.length_a   1.000
_cell.length_b   1.000
_cell.length_c   1.000
_cell.angle_alpha   90.00
_cell.angle_beta   90.00
_cell.angle_gamma   90.00
#
_symmetry.space_group_name_H-M   'P 1'
#
loop_
_entity.id
_entity.type
_entity.pdbx_description
1 polymer ?
#
loop_
_entity_poly.entity_id
_entity_poly.type
_entity_poly.pdbx_seq_one_letter_code
_entity_poly.pdbx_strand_id
1 'polypeptide(L)'
;MIEVLTSLLAGGLAGTVVAFLLKTWTEARAKASIEHEYNQRLEIFKRQLDERQKIALVSELLAEWIAVPRGEQIPKDRNRLLFEASLWLPPELAVELSKTLQLKPTAKSIFEIFLLARRQLTGDASLASEHITFWGPEFEKPSQPPYSHEGVTATQVMLTSVSNIRMNRTA
;
A
#
# COMPACT_ATOMS: atom_id res chain seq x y z
N MET A 1 59.54 -43.90 -37.49
CA MET A 1 59.85 -42.68 -36.69
C MET A 1 58.76 -41.61 -36.84
N ILE A 2 58.30 -41.31 -38.07
CA ILE A 2 57.22 -40.33 -38.35
C ILE A 2 55.88 -40.72 -37.68
N GLU A 3 55.50 -42.00 -37.69
CA GLU A 3 54.24 -42.47 -37.09
C GLU A 3 54.14 -42.22 -35.58
N VAL A 4 55.25 -42.37 -34.86
CA VAL A 4 55.31 -42.14 -33.41
C VAL A 4 55.17 -40.64 -33.09
N LEU A 5 55.71 -39.77 -33.95
CA LEU A 5 55.58 -38.32 -33.83
C LEU A 5 54.14 -37.86 -34.06
N THR A 6 53.46 -38.43 -35.07
CA THR A 6 52.05 -38.14 -35.35
C THR A 6 51.12 -38.63 -34.25
N SER A 7 51.39 -39.80 -33.63
CA SER A 7 50.60 -40.28 -32.50
C SER A 7 50.78 -39.45 -31.23
N LEU A 8 51.99 -38.90 -31.00
CA LEU A 8 52.26 -37.99 -29.88
C LEU A 8 51.58 -36.64 -30.05
N LEU A 9 51.61 -36.07 -31.26
CA LEU A 9 50.90 -34.83 -31.59
C LEU A 9 49.38 -35.01 -31.54
N ALA A 10 48.85 -36.10 -32.11
CA ALA A 10 47.42 -36.41 -32.06
C ALA A 10 46.93 -36.68 -30.63
N GLY A 11 47.72 -37.40 -29.82
CA GLY A 11 47.42 -37.62 -28.40
C GLY A 11 47.44 -36.33 -27.58
N GLY A 12 48.38 -35.42 -27.85
CA GLY A 12 48.46 -34.11 -27.21
C GLY A 12 47.26 -33.21 -27.52
N LEU A 13 46.83 -33.16 -28.79
CA LEU A 13 45.66 -32.38 -29.22
C LEU A 13 44.34 -32.98 -28.69
N ALA A 14 44.20 -34.30 -28.66
CA ALA A 14 43.03 -34.95 -28.07
C ALA A 14 42.94 -34.68 -26.56
N GLY A 15 44.09 -34.71 -25.86
CA GLY A 15 44.15 -34.42 -24.43
C GLY A 15 43.71 -33.00 -24.08
N THR A 16 44.09 -31.99 -24.88
CA THR A 16 43.68 -30.59 -24.64
C THR A 16 42.18 -30.36 -24.88
N VAL A 17 41.61 -30.98 -25.92
CA VAL A 17 40.17 -30.91 -26.20
C VAL A 17 39.37 -31.56 -25.08
N VAL A 18 39.78 -32.74 -24.62
CA VAL A 18 39.14 -33.44 -23.50
C VAL A 18 39.23 -32.61 -22.22
N ALA A 19 40.41 -32.07 -21.89
CA ALA A 19 40.60 -31.21 -20.72
C ALA A 19 39.74 -29.94 -20.78
N PHE A 20 39.61 -29.33 -21.96
CA PHE A 20 38.76 -28.15 -22.18
C PHE A 20 37.28 -28.47 -21.99
N LEU A 21 36.81 -29.62 -22.51
CA LEU A 21 35.44 -30.09 -22.32
C LEU A 21 35.13 -30.40 -20.85
N LEU A 22 36.05 -31.04 -20.13
CA LEU A 22 35.90 -31.29 -18.69
C LEU A 22 35.85 -30.00 -17.87
N LYS A 23 36.69 -29.01 -18.22
CA LYS A 23 36.67 -27.69 -17.57
C LYS A 23 35.34 -26.97 -17.81
N THR A 24 34.91 -26.88 -19.07
CA THR A 24 33.65 -26.21 -19.42
C THR A 24 32.42 -26.93 -18.85
N TRP A 25 32.44 -28.27 -18.78
CA TRP A 25 31.36 -29.05 -18.17
C TRP A 25 31.27 -28.85 -16.65
N THR A 26 32.40 -28.86 -15.94
CA THR A 26 32.40 -28.62 -14.49
C THR A 26 32.01 -27.19 -14.14
N GLU A 27 32.51 -26.20 -14.88
CA GLU A 27 32.10 -24.79 -14.75
C GLU A 27 30.60 -24.62 -15.01
N ALA A 28 30.07 -25.21 -16.09
CA ALA A 28 28.64 -25.16 -16.40
C ALA A 28 27.78 -25.83 -15.33
N ARG A 29 28.21 -26.98 -14.80
CA ARG A 29 27.45 -27.70 -13.76
C ARG A 29 27.43 -26.95 -12.43
N ALA A 30 28.56 -26.36 -12.03
CA ALA A 30 28.66 -25.53 -10.83
C ALA A 30 27.87 -24.22 -10.96
N LYS A 31 27.93 -23.58 -12.13
CA LYS A 31 27.13 -22.38 -12.43
C LYS A 31 25.65 -22.68 -12.42
N ALA A 32 25.21 -23.81 -12.98
CA ALA A 32 23.81 -24.22 -13.00
C ALA A 32 23.24 -24.46 -11.59
N SER A 33 24.01 -25.04 -10.66
CA SER A 33 23.55 -25.19 -9.26
C SER A 33 23.39 -23.85 -8.55
N ILE A 34 24.31 -22.92 -8.80
CA ILE A 34 24.29 -21.58 -8.20
C ILE A 34 23.14 -20.75 -8.78
N GLU A 35 23.00 -20.76 -10.11
CA GLU A 35 21.96 -20.04 -10.83
C GLU A 35 20.56 -20.50 -10.41
N HIS A 36 20.37 -21.79 -10.12
CA HIS A 36 19.11 -22.29 -9.60
C HIS A 36 18.75 -21.67 -8.24
N GLU A 37 19.70 -21.60 -7.30
CA GLU A 37 19.46 -20.97 -6.00
C GLU A 37 19.19 -19.46 -6.14
N TYR A 38 19.91 -18.76 -7.02
CA TYR A 38 19.65 -17.34 -7.28
C TYR A 38 18.29 -17.12 -7.92
N ASN A 39 17.88 -17.95 -8.87
CA ASN A 39 16.56 -17.88 -9.50
C ASN A 39 15.45 -18.13 -8.48
N GLN A 40 15.60 -19.13 -7.61
CA GLN A 40 14.65 -19.36 -6.52
C GLN A 40 14.55 -18.16 -5.57
N ARG A 41 15.70 -17.61 -5.13
CA ARG A 41 15.72 -16.43 -4.26
C ARG A 41 15.06 -15.24 -4.95
N LEU A 42 15.34 -15.03 -6.23
CA LEU A 42 14.75 -13.96 -7.03
C LEU A 42 13.22 -14.11 -7.15
N GLU A 43 12.72 -15.32 -7.35
CA GLU A 43 11.28 -15.59 -7.39
C GLU A 43 10.61 -15.30 -6.05
N ILE A 44 11.24 -15.69 -4.94
CA ILE A 44 10.73 -15.38 -3.59
C ILE A 44 10.69 -13.87 -3.36
N PHE A 45 11.75 -13.14 -3.71
CA PHE A 45 11.78 -11.69 -3.58
C PHE A 45 10.72 -11.01 -4.44
N LYS A 46 10.54 -11.46 -5.70
CA LYS A 46 9.48 -10.94 -6.57
C LYS A 46 8.09 -11.14 -5.95
N ARG A 47 7.81 -12.33 -5.42
CA ARG A 47 6.55 -12.63 -4.74
C ARG A 47 6.32 -11.71 -3.54
N GLN A 48 7.34 -11.51 -2.72
CA GLN A 48 7.24 -10.61 -1.56
C GLN A 48 7.02 -9.15 -1.96
N LEU A 49 7.62 -8.70 -3.07
CA LEU A 49 7.38 -7.35 -3.61
C LEU A 49 5.94 -7.21 -4.10
N ASP A 50 5.42 -8.19 -4.84
CA ASP A 50 4.05 -8.19 -5.33
C ASP A 50 3.03 -8.17 -4.18
N GLU A 51 3.27 -8.95 -3.12
CA GLU A 51 2.45 -8.95 -1.91
C GLU A 51 2.44 -7.58 -1.23
N ARG A 52 3.62 -6.95 -1.07
CA ARG A 52 3.74 -5.61 -0.48
C ARG A 52 3.04 -4.53 -1.31
N GLN A 53 3.13 -4.60 -2.64
CA GLN A 53 2.44 -3.67 -3.53
C GLN A 53 0.92 -3.79 -3.41
N LYS A 54 0.39 -5.02 -3.32
CA LYS A 54 -1.05 -5.27 -3.10
C LYS A 54 -1.50 -4.68 -1.76
N ILE A 55 -0.75 -4.90 -0.68
CA ILE A 55 -1.08 -4.33 0.64
C ILE A 55 -1.05 -2.80 0.59
N ALA A 56 -0.03 -2.21 -0.05
CA ALA A 56 0.07 -0.77 -0.21
C ALA A 56 -1.18 -0.19 -0.90
N LEU A 57 -1.63 -0.82 -1.99
CA LEU A 57 -2.84 -0.43 -2.70
C LEU A 57 -4.11 -0.48 -1.82
N VAL A 58 -4.26 -1.54 -1.02
CA VAL A 58 -5.40 -1.64 -0.07
C VAL A 58 -5.33 -0.51 0.96
N SER A 59 -4.15 -0.24 1.52
CA SER A 59 -3.99 0.80 2.52
C SER A 59 -4.24 2.20 1.99
N GLU A 60 -3.79 2.48 0.76
CA GLU A 60 -4.01 3.76 0.08
C GLU A 60 -5.49 4.00 -0.19
N LEU A 61 -6.18 2.99 -0.73
CA LEU A 61 -7.62 3.07 -0.98
C LEU A 61 -8.43 3.29 0.31
N LEU A 62 -8.09 2.58 1.39
CA LEU A 62 -8.75 2.75 2.68
C LEU A 62 -8.43 4.12 3.30
N ALA A 63 -7.20 4.61 3.16
CA ALA A 63 -6.81 5.94 3.63
C ALA A 63 -7.59 7.04 2.89
N GLU A 64 -7.70 6.96 1.57
CA GLU A 64 -8.54 7.89 0.79
C GLU A 64 -10.01 7.84 1.20
N TRP A 65 -10.51 6.64 1.53
CA TRP A 65 -11.90 6.47 1.95
C TRP A 65 -12.18 7.13 3.32
N ILE A 66 -11.22 7.08 4.24
CA ILE A 66 -11.33 7.72 5.56
C ILE A 66 -11.12 9.24 5.47
N ALA A 67 -10.23 9.69 4.58
CA ALA A 67 -9.85 11.10 4.47
C ALA A 67 -10.96 12.02 3.94
N VAL A 68 -11.84 11.52 3.06
CA VAL A 68 -12.87 12.35 2.42
C VAL A 68 -14.18 12.31 3.22
N PRO A 69 -14.59 13.41 3.89
CA PRO A 69 -15.87 13.45 4.60
C PRO A 69 -17.06 13.32 3.62
N ARG A 70 -18.16 12.74 4.12
CA ARG A 70 -19.37 12.53 3.33
C ARG A 70 -19.91 13.84 2.75
N GLY A 71 -20.00 13.92 1.42
CA GLY A 71 -20.63 15.05 0.71
C GLY A 71 -19.66 15.87 -0.14
N GLU A 72 -18.35 15.63 -0.03
CA GLU A 72 -17.35 16.26 -0.88
C GLU A 72 -17.10 15.48 -2.17
N GLN A 73 -16.59 16.15 -3.21
CA GLN A 73 -16.36 15.53 -4.52
C GLN A 73 -15.39 14.36 -4.38
N ILE A 74 -15.79 13.23 -4.99
CA ILE A 74 -14.98 12.02 -5.01
C ILE A 74 -13.71 12.32 -5.84
N PRO A 75 -12.50 12.19 -5.27
CA PRO A 75 -11.26 12.30 -6.03
C PRO A 75 -11.26 11.32 -7.19
N LYS A 76 -10.77 11.74 -8.37
CA LYS A 76 -10.67 10.84 -9.54
C LYS A 76 -9.81 9.61 -9.26
N ASP A 77 -8.81 9.77 -8.39
CA ASP A 77 -7.87 8.73 -8.02
C ASP A 77 -8.55 7.56 -7.28
N ARG A 78 -9.63 7.81 -6.54
CA ARG A 78 -10.38 6.76 -5.84
C ARG A 78 -10.94 5.69 -6.79
N ASN A 79 -11.51 6.10 -7.92
CA ASN A 79 -12.05 5.14 -8.90
C ASN A 79 -10.93 4.32 -9.54
N ARG A 80 -9.78 4.95 -9.81
CA ARG A 80 -8.60 4.26 -10.31
C ARG A 80 -8.13 3.19 -9.30
N LEU A 81 -7.97 3.56 -8.02
CA LEU A 81 -7.57 2.64 -6.96
C LEU A 81 -8.56 1.48 -6.79
N LEU A 82 -9.87 1.74 -6.93
CA LEU A 82 -10.90 0.70 -6.90
C LEU A 82 -10.75 -0.30 -8.05
N PHE A 83 -10.49 0.19 -9.26
CA PHE A 83 -10.29 -0.68 -10.42
C PHE A 83 -9.01 -1.48 -10.31
N GLU A 84 -7.90 -0.84 -9.92
CA GLU A 84 -6.64 -1.52 -9.66
C GLU A 84 -6.83 -2.59 -8.57
N ALA A 85 -7.52 -2.25 -7.47
CA ALA A 85 -7.78 -3.20 -6.39
C ALA A 85 -8.58 -4.41 -6.89
N SER A 86 -9.58 -4.20 -7.73
CA SER A 86 -10.39 -5.30 -8.28
C SER A 86 -9.63 -6.26 -9.20
N LEU A 87 -8.58 -5.79 -9.88
CA LEU A 87 -7.79 -6.59 -10.82
C LEU A 87 -6.68 -7.39 -10.12
N TRP A 88 -6.04 -6.79 -9.10
CA TRP A 88 -4.81 -7.31 -8.52
C TRP A 88 -5.00 -8.05 -7.19
N LEU A 89 -6.11 -7.83 -6.48
CA LEU A 89 -6.38 -8.51 -5.22
C LEU A 89 -6.98 -9.90 -5.42
N PRO A 90 -6.80 -10.80 -4.43
CA PRO A 90 -7.56 -12.04 -4.35
C PRO A 90 -9.08 -11.76 -4.35
N PRO A 91 -9.88 -12.63 -5.01
CA PRO A 91 -11.31 -12.40 -5.22
C PRO A 91 -12.11 -12.28 -3.92
N GLU A 92 -11.74 -13.05 -2.89
CA GLU A 92 -12.38 -12.99 -1.57
C GLU A 92 -12.22 -11.61 -0.92
N LEU A 93 -11.00 -11.05 -0.95
CA LEU A 93 -10.72 -9.72 -0.40
C LEU A 93 -11.40 -8.63 -1.23
N ALA A 94 -11.36 -8.72 -2.56
CA ALA A 94 -11.98 -7.73 -3.45
C ALA A 94 -13.51 -7.63 -3.25
N VAL A 95 -14.18 -8.76 -3.03
CA VAL A 95 -15.62 -8.81 -2.76
C VAL A 95 -15.95 -8.17 -1.40
N GLU A 96 -15.23 -8.51 -0.34
CA GLU A 96 -15.46 -7.95 1.00
C GLU A 96 -15.17 -6.44 1.03
N LEU A 97 -14.05 -6.01 0.45
CA LEU A 97 -13.69 -4.61 0.28
C LEU A 97 -14.81 -3.84 -0.44
N SER A 98 -15.30 -4.38 -1.57
CA SER A 98 -16.38 -3.75 -2.34
C SER A 98 -17.69 -3.65 -1.54
N LYS A 99 -18.03 -4.65 -0.72
CA LYS A 99 -19.22 -4.60 0.15
C LYS A 99 -19.11 -3.49 1.19
N THR A 100 -17.95 -3.33 1.81
CA THR A 100 -17.71 -2.29 2.82
C THR A 100 -17.73 -0.90 2.22
N LEU A 101 -17.11 -0.71 1.06
CA LEU A 101 -17.12 0.56 0.36
C LEU A 101 -18.52 0.97 -0.13
N GLN A 102 -19.36 -0.01 -0.49
CA GLN A 102 -20.76 0.21 -0.86
C GLN A 102 -21.70 0.36 0.35
N LEU A 103 -21.18 0.34 1.58
CA LEU A 103 -21.95 0.45 2.82
C LEU A 103 -23.11 -0.55 2.90
N LYS A 104 -22.88 -1.79 2.42
CA LYS A 104 -23.88 -2.86 2.56
C LYS A 104 -24.07 -3.21 4.04
N PRO A 105 -25.30 -3.53 4.48
CA PRO A 105 -25.56 -3.85 5.90
C PRO A 105 -24.85 -5.12 6.38
N THR A 106 -24.41 -5.98 5.46
CA THR A 106 -23.64 -7.22 5.73
C THR A 106 -22.13 -7.00 5.60
N ALA A 107 -21.66 -5.75 5.52
CA ALA A 107 -20.26 -5.46 5.31
C ALA A 107 -19.42 -5.66 6.58
N LYS A 108 -18.21 -6.17 6.40
CA LYS A 108 -17.20 -6.24 7.45
C LYS A 108 -16.67 -4.86 7.81
N SER A 109 -16.21 -4.74 9.05
CA SER A 109 -15.53 -3.53 9.49
C SER A 109 -14.23 -3.31 8.70
N ILE A 110 -13.78 -2.05 8.59
CA ILE A 110 -12.53 -1.69 7.89
C ILE A 110 -11.34 -2.42 8.51
N PHE A 111 -11.31 -2.57 9.84
CA PHE A 111 -10.26 -3.31 10.54
C PHE A 111 -10.28 -4.81 10.24
N GLU A 112 -11.48 -5.39 10.09
CA GLU A 112 -11.62 -6.78 9.70
C GLU A 112 -11.12 -7.02 8.27
N ILE A 113 -11.28 -6.04 7.38
CA ILE A 113 -10.69 -6.07 6.03
C ILE A 113 -9.16 -6.02 6.11
N PHE A 114 -8.58 -5.16 6.95
CA PHE A 114 -7.13 -5.13 7.16
C PHE A 114 -6.59 -6.49 7.62
N LEU A 115 -7.25 -7.13 8.59
CA LEU A 115 -6.86 -8.45 9.07
C LEU A 115 -7.03 -9.52 7.99
N LEU A 116 -8.09 -9.43 7.17
CA LEU A 116 -8.31 -10.33 6.05
C LEU A 116 -7.23 -10.17 4.98
N ALA A 117 -6.88 -8.93 4.62
CA ALA A 117 -5.82 -8.62 3.68
C ALA A 117 -4.47 -9.13 4.16
N ARG A 118 -4.13 -8.90 5.44
CA ARG A 118 -2.89 -9.42 6.05
C ARG A 118 -2.86 -10.95 6.06
N ARG A 119 -3.96 -11.60 6.44
CA ARG A 119 -4.05 -13.06 6.43
C ARG A 119 -3.87 -13.65 5.04
N GLN A 120 -4.46 -13.04 4.02
CA GLN A 120 -4.39 -13.56 2.64
C GLN A 120 -3.08 -13.22 1.93
N LEU A 121 -2.50 -12.05 2.16
CA LEU A 121 -1.31 -11.58 1.45
C LEU A 121 0.00 -11.91 2.18
N THR A 122 -0.02 -12.06 3.51
CA THR A 122 1.18 -12.34 4.31
C THR A 122 1.12 -13.72 4.99
N GLY A 123 -0.06 -14.34 5.07
CA GLY A 123 -0.25 -15.65 5.72
C GLY A 123 -0.28 -15.59 7.25
N ASP A 124 -0.15 -14.42 7.85
CA ASP A 124 -0.12 -14.23 9.31
C ASP A 124 -1.43 -13.61 9.81
N ALA A 125 -2.11 -14.30 10.72
CA ALA A 125 -3.38 -13.90 11.34
C ALA A 125 -3.26 -13.58 12.84
N SER A 126 -2.04 -13.44 13.37
CA SER A 126 -1.80 -13.28 14.81
C SER A 126 -2.16 -11.90 15.39
N LEU A 127 -2.39 -10.88 14.54
CA LEU A 127 -2.68 -9.53 15.01
C LEU A 127 -4.17 -9.36 15.32
N ALA A 128 -4.49 -8.94 16.54
CA ALA A 128 -5.84 -8.50 16.91
C ALA A 128 -6.13 -7.07 16.43
N SER A 129 -7.39 -6.78 16.09
CA SER A 129 -7.83 -5.47 15.57
C SER A 129 -7.55 -4.29 16.51
N GLU A 130 -7.41 -4.55 17.80
CA GLU A 130 -7.11 -3.57 18.85
C GLU A 130 -5.72 -2.91 18.71
N HIS A 131 -4.80 -3.54 17.97
CA HIS A 131 -3.45 -3.01 17.76
C HIS A 131 -3.35 -2.07 16.53
N ILE A 132 -4.44 -1.84 15.81
CA ILE A 132 -4.46 -1.00 14.61
C ILE A 132 -4.94 0.40 14.99
N THR A 133 -4.01 1.36 15.07
CA THR A 133 -4.32 2.77 15.30
C THR A 133 -4.61 3.48 13.98
N PHE A 134 -5.66 4.31 13.96
CA PHE A 134 -5.92 5.24 12.87
C PHE A 134 -6.17 6.64 13.43
N TRP A 135 -5.83 7.66 12.65
CA TRP A 135 -6.19 9.05 12.94
C TRP A 135 -7.16 9.53 11.86
N GLY A 136 -8.42 9.70 12.24
CA GLY A 136 -9.46 10.25 11.38
C GLY A 136 -9.73 11.74 11.68
N PRO A 137 -10.35 12.46 10.73
CA PRO A 137 -10.71 13.88 10.90
C PRO A 137 -11.66 14.14 12.09
N GLU A 138 -12.33 13.11 12.62
CA GLU A 138 -13.13 13.20 13.84
C GLU A 138 -12.32 13.45 15.13
N PHE A 139 -11.01 13.15 15.13
CA PHE A 139 -10.09 13.47 16.23
C PHE A 139 -9.48 14.86 16.10
N GLU A 140 -9.60 15.48 14.92
CA GLU A 140 -9.21 16.86 14.64
C GLU A 140 -10.32 17.81 15.12
N LYS A 141 -10.68 17.74 16.42
CA LYS A 141 -11.36 18.88 17.04
C LYS A 141 -10.41 20.06 16.86
N PRO A 142 -10.83 21.20 16.26
CA PRO A 142 -10.02 22.40 16.37
C PRO A 142 -9.84 22.63 17.86
N SER A 143 -8.59 22.71 18.31
CA SER A 143 -8.29 23.19 19.65
C SER A 143 -9.10 24.47 19.83
N GLN A 144 -10.17 24.43 20.64
CA GLN A 144 -10.85 25.66 21.00
C GLN A 144 -9.74 26.56 21.57
N PRO A 145 -9.53 27.77 21.02
CA PRO A 145 -8.57 28.69 21.62
C PRO A 145 -8.97 28.85 23.10
N PRO A 146 -8.01 28.87 24.03
CA PRO A 146 -8.32 28.84 25.45
C PRO A 146 -9.15 30.08 25.79
N TYR A 147 -10.44 29.87 26.06
CA TYR A 147 -11.37 30.81 26.66
C TYR A 147 -11.26 32.27 26.21
N SER A 148 -11.97 32.64 25.14
CA SER A 148 -12.47 34.01 25.01
C SER A 148 -13.65 34.16 25.98
N HIS A 149 -13.40 34.64 27.20
CA HIS A 149 -14.46 35.10 28.09
C HIS A 149 -15.10 36.37 27.51
N GLU A 150 -15.98 36.26 26.51
CA GLU A 150 -16.85 37.36 26.10
C GLU A 150 -18.27 36.86 25.87
N GLY A 151 -18.86 36.32 26.94
CA GLY A 151 -20.30 36.23 27.08
C GLY A 151 -20.84 37.46 27.78
N VAL A 152 -20.76 38.66 27.19
CA VAL A 152 -21.57 39.82 27.62
C VAL A 152 -21.92 40.71 26.41
N THR A 153 -23.22 40.79 26.11
CA THR A 153 -23.93 41.86 25.38
C THR A 153 -23.82 41.97 23.84
N ALA A 154 -24.48 41.08 23.10
CA ALA A 154 -24.94 41.37 21.72
C ALA A 154 -26.37 41.96 21.65
N THR A 155 -27.10 42.05 22.77
CA THR A 155 -28.50 42.52 22.80
C THR A 155 -28.70 43.85 23.53
N GLN A 156 -27.65 44.45 24.12
CA GLN A 156 -27.79 45.64 24.97
C GLN A 156 -27.13 46.93 24.44
N VAL A 157 -26.41 46.87 23.31
CA VAL A 157 -25.81 48.07 22.67
C VAL A 157 -26.65 48.59 21.47
N MET A 158 -27.61 47.82 20.95
CA MET A 158 -28.53 48.26 19.88
C MET A 158 -29.73 49.08 20.39
N LEU A 159 -30.01 49.11 21.71
CA LEU A 159 -31.16 49.84 22.27
C LEU A 159 -30.80 51.22 22.87
N THR A 160 -29.52 51.60 22.90
CA THR A 160 -29.07 52.92 23.38
C THR A 160 -28.60 53.87 22.26
N SER A 161 -28.57 53.42 21.00
CA SER A 161 -28.21 54.27 19.85
C SER A 161 -29.42 54.77 19.04
N VAL A 162 -30.62 54.21 19.23
CA VAL A 162 -31.83 54.63 18.47
C VAL A 162 -32.71 55.63 19.25
N SER A 163 -32.53 55.79 20.56
CA SER A 163 -33.31 56.78 21.35
C SER A 163 -32.72 58.20 21.33
N ASN A 164 -31.55 58.44 20.73
CA ASN A 164 -30.89 59.76 20.70
C ASN A 164 -30.94 60.48 19.33
N ILE A 165 -31.66 59.96 18.33
CA ILE A 165 -31.78 60.58 16.99
C ILE A 165 -33.23 61.10 16.73
N ARG A 166 -34.09 61.15 17.75
CA ARG A 166 -35.47 61.67 17.62
C ARG A 166 -35.81 62.87 18.53
N MET A 167 -34.81 63.63 18.94
CA MET A 167 -34.97 64.92 19.65
C MET A 167 -33.93 65.95 19.14
N ASN A 168 -33.90 66.25 17.84
CA ASN A 168 -33.31 67.51 17.35
C ASN A 168 -33.71 67.89 15.91
N ARG A 169 -35.00 67.77 15.58
CA ARG A 169 -35.60 68.39 14.38
C ARG A 169 -36.95 69.01 14.73
N THR A 170 -36.91 70.08 15.51
CA THR A 170 -37.95 71.12 15.56
C THR A 170 -37.30 72.40 16.08
N ALA A 171 -36.75 73.20 15.17
CA ALA A 171 -36.63 74.65 15.21
C ALA A 171 -36.37 75.11 13.78
#